data_AF-A0A9R1BFP1-F1
#
_entry.id   AF-A0A9R1BFP1-F1
#
_cell.length_a   1.000
_cell.length_b   1.000
_cell.length_c   1.000
_cell.angle_alpha   90.00
_cell.angle_beta   90.00
_cell.angle_gamma   90.00
#
_symmetry.space_group_name_H-M   'P 1'
#
loop_
_entity.id
_entity.type
_entity.pdbx_description
1 polymer ?
#
loop_
_entity_poly.entity_id
_entity_poly.type
_entity_poly.pdbx_seq_one_letter_code
_entity_poly.pdbx_strand_id
1 'polypeptide(L)'
;MECGALAAMAASSWQVAALLAVALCVLPALPAARAARAFFIFGDSLVDNGNNNYLLTSARADSWPYGIDTPDHRATGRFSNGKNVVDLISEQIGSVPVLPYLSPELDGENLLVGANFASAGIGILNDTGIQFANIIRISKQLTYFEQYKHRLAKLYGPERAARVVGGALTLITLGGNDFVNNYYLVPYSARSREFSLPDYIKYILSEYKQVLRRIHGLGARRILVTGVGPIGCVPAELAMHSLDGSCDPELQRASEAYNPQMEAMLNELNAEVGAGNGNGAVFVAVNTRRSHDDFIADPKAYGFVTATEACCGQGRFNGIGICTMVSSLCANRDEYVFWDAFHPTERANRLIAQNYLSGSTDYISPMNLSTIIHLDRHLHD
;
A
#
# COMPACT_ATOMS: atom_id res chain seq x y z
N MET A 1 5.58 -72.60 29.91
CA MET A 1 6.34 -71.38 29.55
C MET A 1 5.33 -70.27 29.38
N GLU A 2 5.69 -69.10 29.91
CA GLU A 2 4.82 -68.17 30.62
C GLU A 2 3.88 -67.33 29.77
N CYS A 3 2.75 -66.98 30.38
CA CYS A 3 1.78 -66.00 29.91
C CYS A 3 2.09 -64.68 30.61
N GLY A 4 2.58 -63.68 29.87
CA GLY A 4 3.00 -62.37 30.39
C GLY A 4 1.81 -61.47 30.70
N ALA A 5 1.64 -61.11 31.97
CA ALA A 5 0.65 -60.15 32.43
C ALA A 5 1.14 -58.70 32.18
N LEU A 6 0.36 -57.93 31.42
CA LEU A 6 0.49 -56.48 31.32
C LEU A 6 -0.04 -55.83 32.61
N ALA A 7 0.86 -55.36 33.46
CA ALA A 7 0.50 -54.54 34.61
C ALA A 7 0.32 -53.08 34.17
N ALA A 8 -0.91 -52.59 34.17
CA ALA A 8 -1.20 -51.17 34.04
C ALA A 8 -0.80 -50.46 35.34
N MET A 9 0.25 -49.63 35.29
CA MET A 9 0.62 -48.77 36.42
C MET A 9 -0.34 -47.58 36.49
N ALA A 10 -1.18 -47.56 37.53
CA ALA A 10 -1.99 -46.40 37.86
C ALA A 10 -1.09 -45.32 38.47
N ALA A 11 -0.92 -44.20 37.77
CA ALA A 11 -0.21 -43.03 38.30
C ALA A 11 -1.00 -42.44 39.48
N SER A 12 -0.31 -42.13 40.58
CA SER A 12 -0.93 -41.50 41.75
C SER A 12 -1.39 -40.07 41.43
N SER A 13 -2.44 -39.59 42.10
CA SER A 13 -3.04 -38.26 41.89
C SER A 13 -2.03 -37.11 42.03
N TRP A 14 -0.99 -37.29 42.85
CA TRP A 14 0.10 -36.33 43.02
C TRP A 14 1.07 -36.26 41.83
N GLN A 15 1.31 -37.39 41.16
CA GLN A 15 2.15 -37.43 39.96
C GLN A 15 1.46 -36.77 38.76
N VAL A 16 0.14 -36.95 38.63
CA VAL A 16 -0.66 -36.26 37.61
C VAL A 16 -0.72 -34.76 37.86
N ALA A 17 -0.89 -34.33 39.12
CA ALA A 17 -0.88 -32.92 39.49
C ALA A 17 0.49 -32.25 39.26
N ALA A 18 1.59 -32.94 39.58
CA ALA A 18 2.94 -32.44 39.32
C ALA A 18 3.24 -32.31 37.82
N LEU A 19 2.80 -33.27 37.01
CA LEU A 19 2.95 -33.22 35.54
C LEU A 19 2.12 -32.09 34.92
N LEU A 20 0.90 -31.83 35.42
CA LEU A 20 0.07 -30.69 35.01
C LEU A 20 0.68 -29.33 35.40
N ALA A 21 1.28 -29.24 36.60
CA ALA A 21 1.94 -28.02 37.06
C ALA A 21 3.21 -27.73 36.25
N VAL A 22 4.00 -28.74 35.90
CA VAL A 22 5.16 -28.59 35.01
C VAL A 22 4.70 -28.25 33.58
N ALA A 23 3.63 -28.86 33.08
CA ALA A 23 3.06 -28.51 31.77
C ALA A 23 2.53 -27.06 31.72
N LEU A 24 1.96 -26.53 32.80
CA LEU A 24 1.57 -25.11 32.89
C LEU A 24 2.78 -24.16 32.98
N CYS A 25 3.88 -24.58 33.60
CA CYS A 25 5.10 -23.77 33.71
C CYS A 25 6.00 -23.81 32.47
N VAL A 26 5.78 -24.76 31.56
CA VAL A 26 6.54 -24.93 30.30
C VAL A 26 5.77 -24.41 29.08
N LEU A 27 4.55 -23.88 29.27
CA LEU A 27 3.93 -23.08 28.22
C LEU A 27 4.82 -21.86 27.98
N PRO A 28 5.39 -21.67 26.77
CA PRO A 28 6.03 -20.41 26.45
C PRO A 28 5.00 -19.32 26.71
N ALA A 29 5.34 -18.34 27.55
CA ALA A 29 4.56 -17.11 27.61
C ALA A 29 4.42 -16.66 26.15
N LEU A 30 3.18 -16.64 25.64
CA LEU A 30 2.92 -16.02 24.34
C LEU A 30 3.57 -14.64 24.44
N PRO A 31 4.45 -14.27 23.50
CA PRO A 31 5.05 -12.95 23.53
C PRO A 31 3.89 -11.98 23.67
N ALA A 32 3.91 -11.15 24.72
CA ALA A 32 2.87 -10.15 24.93
C ALA A 32 2.65 -9.48 23.58
N ALA A 33 1.42 -9.54 23.06
CA ALA A 33 1.09 -9.02 21.74
C ALA A 33 1.63 -7.59 21.70
N ARG A 34 2.76 -7.44 21.01
CA ARG A 34 3.49 -6.20 20.90
C ARG A 34 2.45 -5.19 20.43
N ALA A 35 2.18 -4.14 21.20
CA ALA A 35 1.13 -3.19 20.87
C ALA A 35 1.29 -2.80 19.40
N ALA A 36 0.35 -3.27 18.56
CA ALA A 36 0.48 -3.17 17.12
C ALA A 36 0.59 -1.69 16.75
N ARG A 37 1.55 -1.35 15.90
CA ARG A 37 1.73 0.03 15.47
C ARG A 37 0.53 0.42 14.60
N ALA A 38 -0.14 1.52 14.96
CA ALA A 38 -1.24 2.03 14.13
C ALA A 38 -0.73 2.39 12.72
N PHE A 39 -1.58 2.22 11.71
CA PHE A 39 -1.23 2.49 10.32
C PHE A 39 -2.27 3.37 9.62
N PHE A 40 -1.83 4.49 9.06
CA PHE A 40 -2.66 5.39 8.26
C PHE A 40 -2.25 5.36 6.80
N ILE A 41 -3.23 5.22 5.91
CA ILE A 41 -2.97 5.06 4.49
C ILE A 41 -3.76 6.12 3.73
N PHE A 42 -3.09 6.84 2.85
CA PHE A 42 -3.65 7.82 1.93
C PHE A 42 -3.29 7.42 0.51
N GLY A 43 -4.06 7.88 -0.47
CA GLY A 43 -3.69 7.71 -1.86
C GLY A 43 -4.78 7.21 -2.76
N ASP A 44 -4.36 6.46 -3.77
CA ASP A 44 -5.17 5.96 -4.88
C ASP A 44 -5.44 4.44 -4.82
N SER A 45 -5.76 3.85 -5.96
CA SER A 45 -6.16 2.45 -6.12
C SER A 45 -5.08 1.45 -5.76
N LEU A 46 -3.79 1.83 -5.78
CA LEU A 46 -2.69 0.95 -5.41
C LEU A 46 -2.75 0.51 -3.94
N VAL A 47 -3.42 1.32 -3.10
CA VAL A 47 -3.55 1.04 -1.67
C VAL A 47 -4.98 1.12 -1.17
N ASP A 48 -5.97 1.42 -2.01
CA ASP A 48 -7.39 1.32 -1.63
C ASP A 48 -7.74 -0.13 -1.27
N ASN A 49 -8.53 -0.28 -0.22
CA ASN A 49 -9.00 -1.56 0.27
C ASN A 49 -10.52 -1.60 0.47
N GLY A 50 -11.26 -0.64 -0.11
CA GLY A 50 -12.71 -0.69 -0.20
C GLY A 50 -13.45 0.61 0.09
N ASN A 51 -12.77 1.77 0.17
CA ASN A 51 -13.50 3.04 0.32
C ASN A 51 -14.41 3.30 -0.89
N ASN A 52 -13.95 2.97 -2.10
CA ASN A 52 -14.73 3.17 -3.32
C ASN A 52 -16.01 2.31 -3.40
N ASN A 53 -16.11 1.24 -2.62
CA ASN A 53 -17.30 0.38 -2.57
C ASN A 53 -18.52 1.15 -2.05
N TYR A 54 -18.29 2.20 -1.25
CA TYR A 54 -19.32 3.06 -0.66
C TYR A 54 -19.72 4.25 -1.55
N LEU A 55 -19.14 4.38 -2.75
CA LEU A 55 -19.30 5.57 -3.62
C LEU A 55 -19.91 5.20 -4.97
N LEU A 56 -20.83 5.99 -5.51
CA LEU A 56 -21.30 5.80 -6.88
C LEU A 56 -20.21 6.21 -7.90
N THR A 57 -19.35 5.26 -8.26
CA THR A 57 -18.17 5.44 -9.13
C THR A 57 -17.92 4.19 -9.98
N SER A 58 -17.23 4.37 -11.10
CA SER A 58 -16.69 3.27 -11.93
C SER A 58 -15.34 2.75 -11.44
N ALA A 59 -14.63 3.48 -10.57
CA ALA A 59 -13.36 3.06 -10.01
C ALA A 59 -13.58 2.12 -8.81
N ARG A 60 -14.01 0.88 -9.06
CA ARG A 60 -14.29 -0.12 -8.03
C ARG A 60 -13.62 -1.46 -8.34
N ALA A 61 -13.26 -2.18 -7.27
CA ALA A 61 -12.72 -3.54 -7.31
C ALA A 61 -13.49 -4.46 -6.33
N ASP A 62 -14.80 -4.24 -6.20
CA ASP A 62 -15.73 -4.96 -5.32
C ASP A 62 -16.51 -6.07 -6.04
N SER A 63 -16.02 -6.51 -7.20
CA SER A 63 -16.63 -7.56 -8.03
C SER A 63 -15.60 -8.61 -8.43
N TRP A 64 -16.07 -9.85 -8.66
CA TRP A 64 -15.23 -10.93 -9.17
C TRP A 64 -14.61 -10.54 -10.54
N PRO A 65 -13.33 -10.88 -10.81
CA PRO A 65 -12.44 -11.76 -10.04
C PRO A 65 -11.48 -11.04 -9.07
N TYR A 66 -11.69 -9.76 -8.73
CA TYR A 66 -10.87 -9.14 -7.69
C TYR A 66 -11.01 -9.91 -6.36
N GLY A 67 -9.89 -10.06 -5.65
CA GLY A 67 -9.85 -10.83 -4.41
C GLY A 67 -10.03 -12.35 -4.58
N ILE A 68 -9.93 -12.92 -5.79
CA ILE A 68 -10.06 -14.36 -6.03
C ILE A 68 -9.11 -15.23 -5.19
N ASP A 69 -7.94 -14.73 -4.79
CA ASP A 69 -6.96 -15.47 -3.99
C ASP A 69 -7.02 -15.11 -2.49
N THR A 70 -8.00 -14.30 -2.07
CA THR A 70 -8.30 -14.11 -0.64
C THR A 70 -8.83 -15.41 -0.03
N PRO A 71 -8.66 -15.65 1.29
CA PRO A 71 -9.12 -16.88 1.93
C PRO A 71 -10.62 -17.19 1.77
N ASP A 72 -11.45 -16.16 1.61
CA ASP A 72 -12.89 -16.28 1.39
C ASP A 72 -13.29 -16.10 -0.09
N HIS A 73 -12.32 -15.88 -0.98
CA HIS A 73 -12.50 -15.64 -2.42
C HIS A 73 -13.44 -14.46 -2.73
N ARG A 74 -13.45 -13.43 -1.86
CA ARG A 74 -14.34 -12.28 -1.99
C ARG A 74 -13.59 -11.05 -2.47
N ALA A 75 -14.24 -10.32 -3.38
CA ALA A 75 -13.81 -8.99 -3.76
C ALA A 75 -14.03 -8.02 -2.58
N THR A 76 -12.94 -7.47 -2.04
CA THR A 76 -12.98 -6.55 -0.91
C THR A 76 -12.91 -5.08 -1.32
N GLY A 77 -12.65 -4.78 -2.60
CA GLY A 77 -12.31 -3.43 -3.07
C GLY A 77 -10.79 -3.17 -3.21
N ARG A 78 -9.96 -4.22 -3.11
CA ARG A 78 -8.53 -4.15 -3.45
C ARG A 78 -8.37 -4.38 -4.95
N PHE A 79 -7.61 -3.52 -5.62
CA PHE A 79 -7.29 -3.66 -7.04
C PHE A 79 -6.18 -4.70 -7.24
N SER A 80 -6.45 -5.95 -6.86
CA SER A 80 -5.52 -7.08 -6.91
C SER A 80 -6.32 -8.39 -6.90
N ASN A 81 -5.67 -9.50 -7.23
CA ASN A 81 -6.20 -10.85 -6.96
C ASN A 81 -6.29 -11.17 -5.47
N GLY A 82 -5.59 -10.42 -4.60
CA GLY A 82 -5.62 -10.62 -3.16
C GLY A 82 -5.13 -9.39 -2.41
N LYS A 83 -4.08 -9.56 -1.59
CA LYS A 83 -3.48 -8.48 -0.80
C LYS A 83 -2.75 -7.47 -1.69
N ASN A 84 -2.83 -6.20 -1.30
CA ASN A 84 -2.00 -5.14 -1.84
C ASN A 84 -0.79 -4.89 -0.91
N VAL A 85 0.09 -3.95 -1.27
CA VAL A 85 1.31 -3.66 -0.52
C VAL A 85 1.06 -3.25 0.94
N VAL A 86 -0.02 -2.52 1.22
CA VAL A 86 -0.31 -2.03 2.58
C VAL A 86 -0.84 -3.13 3.51
N ASP A 87 -1.55 -4.12 2.99
CA ASP A 87 -1.91 -5.31 3.77
C ASP A 87 -0.67 -6.07 4.22
N LEU A 88 0.28 -6.24 3.30
CA LEU A 88 1.52 -6.97 3.54
C LEU A 88 2.43 -6.22 4.53
N ILE A 89 2.44 -4.88 4.47
CA ILE A 89 3.10 -4.06 5.49
C ILE A 89 2.42 -4.23 6.85
N SER A 90 1.08 -4.20 6.91
CA SER A 90 0.31 -4.43 8.15
C SER A 90 0.75 -5.73 8.84
N GLU A 91 0.84 -6.85 8.10
CA GLU A 91 1.28 -8.13 8.65
C GLU A 91 2.68 -8.06 9.26
N GLN A 92 3.58 -7.35 8.61
CA GLN A 92 4.99 -7.28 8.98
C GLN A 92 5.23 -6.36 10.17
N ILE A 93 4.38 -5.35 10.36
CA ILE A 93 4.39 -4.52 11.58
C ILE A 93 3.61 -5.17 12.74
N GLY A 94 3.12 -6.39 12.57
CA GLY A 94 2.36 -7.13 13.57
C GLY A 94 0.95 -6.58 13.79
N SER A 95 0.38 -5.94 12.77
CA SER A 95 -0.98 -5.38 12.79
C SER A 95 -1.91 -6.20 11.89
N VAL A 96 -3.21 -6.11 12.15
CA VAL A 96 -4.23 -6.61 11.22
C VAL A 96 -4.35 -5.64 10.03
N PRO A 97 -4.88 -6.07 8.87
CA PRO A 97 -5.22 -5.15 7.79
C PRO A 97 -6.15 -4.05 8.30
N VAL A 98 -5.79 -2.79 8.05
CA VAL A 98 -6.62 -1.66 8.46
C VAL A 98 -7.91 -1.62 7.66
N LEU A 99 -8.98 -1.08 8.24
CA LEU A 99 -10.27 -0.95 7.55
C LEU A 99 -10.32 0.32 6.69
N PRO A 100 -11.10 0.34 5.59
CA PRO A 100 -11.42 1.57 4.89
C PRO A 100 -12.18 2.52 5.82
N TYR A 101 -11.89 3.81 5.74
CA TYR A 101 -12.47 4.83 6.61
C TYR A 101 -14.01 4.85 6.57
N LEU A 102 -14.58 4.58 5.39
CA LEU A 102 -16.03 4.52 5.22
C LEU A 102 -16.68 3.23 5.74
N SER A 103 -15.90 2.25 6.20
CA SER A 103 -16.45 1.03 6.80
C SER A 103 -17.19 1.33 8.10
N PRO A 104 -18.42 0.82 8.28
CA PRO A 104 -19.12 0.91 9.56
C PRO A 104 -18.41 0.12 10.67
N GLU A 105 -17.54 -0.84 10.30
CA GLU A 105 -16.76 -1.63 11.26
C GLU A 105 -15.54 -0.87 11.80
N LEU A 106 -15.15 0.25 11.20
CA LEU A 106 -14.09 1.10 11.72
C LEU A 106 -14.63 1.91 12.90
N ASP A 107 -14.77 1.29 14.06
CA ASP A 107 -15.20 1.92 15.31
C ASP A 107 -14.55 1.25 16.54
N GLY A 108 -14.71 1.83 17.73
CA GLY A 108 -14.19 1.25 18.97
C GLY A 108 -12.68 0.97 18.90
N GLU A 109 -12.27 -0.26 19.24
CA GLU A 109 -10.87 -0.68 19.23
C GLU A 109 -10.24 -0.75 17.83
N ASN A 110 -11.05 -0.90 16.77
CA ASN A 110 -10.53 -0.87 15.40
C ASN A 110 -9.94 0.50 15.06
N LEU A 111 -10.37 1.57 15.74
CA LEU A 111 -9.73 2.87 15.61
C LEU A 111 -8.29 2.85 16.14
N LEU A 112 -7.91 2.00 17.10
CA LEU A 112 -6.52 1.93 17.58
C LEU A 112 -5.57 1.29 16.57
N VAL A 113 -6.09 0.50 15.62
CA VAL A 113 -5.31 -0.15 14.55
C VAL A 113 -4.91 0.85 13.46
N GLY A 114 -5.74 1.87 13.23
CA GLY A 114 -5.57 2.85 12.17
C GLY A 114 -6.67 2.76 11.12
N ALA A 115 -6.48 3.41 9.98
CA ALA A 115 -7.49 3.52 8.94
C ALA A 115 -6.90 3.77 7.56
N ASN A 116 -7.58 3.26 6.54
CA ASN A 116 -7.27 3.55 5.15
C ASN A 116 -8.22 4.62 4.60
N PHE A 117 -7.65 5.74 4.16
CA PHE A 117 -8.37 6.87 3.57
C PHE A 117 -8.27 6.91 2.05
N ALA A 118 -7.48 6.02 1.44
CA ALA A 118 -7.23 5.99 0.00
C ALA A 118 -8.51 5.74 -0.81
N SER A 119 -8.51 6.18 -2.07
CA SER A 119 -9.66 6.07 -2.96
C SER A 119 -9.19 5.96 -4.40
N ALA A 120 -9.64 4.92 -5.10
CA ALA A 120 -9.23 4.69 -6.47
C ALA A 120 -9.56 5.86 -7.42
N GLY A 121 -8.64 6.10 -8.36
CA GLY A 121 -8.76 7.09 -9.43
C GLY A 121 -8.29 8.51 -9.07
N ILE A 122 -7.96 8.78 -7.79
CA ILE A 122 -7.51 10.12 -7.41
C ILE A 122 -6.05 10.37 -7.79
N GLY A 123 -5.69 11.64 -7.97
CA GLY A 123 -4.31 12.09 -8.01
C GLY A 123 -4.00 13.11 -6.91
N ILE A 124 -2.85 13.75 -7.05
CA ILE A 124 -2.44 14.91 -6.25
C ILE A 124 -3.37 16.08 -6.55
N LEU A 125 -3.70 16.31 -7.82
CA LEU A 125 -4.57 17.41 -8.22
C LEU A 125 -6.05 17.10 -8.04
N ASN A 126 -6.82 18.12 -7.68
CA ASN A 126 -8.25 18.03 -7.45
C ASN A 126 -9.08 17.77 -8.72
N ASP A 127 -8.52 17.93 -9.91
CA ASP A 127 -9.17 17.63 -11.19
C ASP A 127 -8.81 16.23 -11.73
N THR A 128 -7.71 15.62 -11.28
CA THR A 128 -7.28 14.26 -11.68
C THR A 128 -8.31 13.19 -11.32
N GLY A 129 -8.78 12.41 -12.30
CA GLY A 129 -9.75 11.32 -12.08
C GLY A 129 -11.22 11.73 -12.20
N ILE A 130 -11.52 12.89 -12.81
CA ILE A 130 -12.89 13.36 -13.01
C ILE A 130 -13.81 12.37 -13.76
N GLN A 131 -13.23 11.56 -14.65
CA GLN A 131 -13.92 10.50 -15.40
C GLN A 131 -14.52 9.40 -14.52
N PHE A 132 -14.08 9.28 -13.26
CA PHE A 132 -14.58 8.29 -12.30
C PHE A 132 -15.73 8.81 -11.44
N ALA A 133 -16.25 10.00 -11.72
CA ALA A 133 -17.33 10.64 -10.96
C ALA A 133 -16.99 10.79 -9.45
N ASN A 134 -17.59 9.98 -8.57
CA ASN A 134 -17.44 10.14 -7.12
C ASN A 134 -16.21 9.41 -6.57
N ILE A 135 -15.14 10.16 -6.35
CA ILE A 135 -13.90 9.68 -5.71
C ILE A 135 -13.51 10.57 -4.52
N ILE A 136 -12.84 10.02 -3.52
CA ILE A 136 -12.43 10.77 -2.31
C ILE A 136 -11.09 11.44 -2.59
N ARG A 137 -11.14 12.65 -3.17
CA ARG A 137 -9.97 13.49 -3.45
C ARG A 137 -9.08 13.67 -2.21
N ILE A 138 -7.79 13.94 -2.41
CA ILE A 138 -6.82 14.03 -1.30
C ILE A 138 -7.23 15.04 -0.21
N SER A 139 -7.82 16.18 -0.57
CA SER A 139 -8.37 17.15 0.38
C SER A 139 -9.45 16.55 1.30
N LYS A 140 -10.29 15.66 0.77
CA LYS A 140 -11.32 14.94 1.52
C LYS A 140 -10.72 13.82 2.37
N GLN A 141 -9.68 13.13 1.89
CA GLN A 141 -8.95 12.14 2.70
C GLN A 141 -8.33 12.79 3.94
N LEU A 142 -7.74 13.98 3.80
CA LEU A 142 -7.21 14.77 4.93
C LEU A 142 -8.33 15.18 5.91
N THR A 143 -9.49 15.58 5.38
CA THR A 143 -10.68 15.87 6.21
C THR A 143 -11.13 14.62 6.98
N TYR A 144 -11.13 13.45 6.34
CA TYR A 144 -11.45 12.19 7.01
C TYR A 144 -10.43 11.82 8.08
N PHE A 145 -9.16 12.11 7.87
CA PHE A 145 -8.15 11.93 8.91
C PHE A 145 -8.39 12.84 10.13
N GLU A 146 -8.78 14.10 9.92
CA GLU A 146 -9.19 15.00 10.99
C GLU A 146 -10.41 14.48 11.77
N GLN A 147 -11.42 13.98 11.06
CA GLN A 147 -12.59 13.36 11.67
C GLN A 147 -12.23 12.09 12.45
N TYR A 148 -11.41 11.21 11.87
CA TYR A 148 -10.88 10.03 12.53
C TYR A 148 -10.18 10.40 13.84
N LYS A 149 -9.30 11.42 13.83
CA LYS A 149 -8.61 11.90 15.04
C LYS A 149 -9.60 12.38 16.10
N HIS A 150 -10.64 13.09 15.71
CA HIS A 150 -11.68 13.54 16.63
C HIS A 150 -12.43 12.35 17.25
N ARG A 151 -12.79 11.34 16.44
CA ARG A 151 -13.42 10.11 16.91
C ARG A 151 -12.54 9.36 17.91
N LEU A 152 -11.26 9.21 17.58
CA LEU A 152 -10.27 8.54 18.44
C LEU A 152 -10.10 9.29 19.78
N ALA A 153 -9.98 10.62 19.75
CA ALA A 153 -9.86 11.44 20.95
C ALA A 153 -11.12 11.40 21.81
N LYS A 154 -12.31 11.32 21.20
CA LYS A 154 -13.58 11.20 21.93
C LYS A 154 -13.67 9.90 22.72
N LEU A 155 -13.16 8.79 22.19
CA LEU A 155 -13.23 7.47 22.83
C LEU A 155 -12.11 7.21 23.83
N TYR A 156 -10.89 7.68 23.53
CA TYR A 156 -9.69 7.31 24.29
C TYR A 156 -8.98 8.48 24.97
N GLY A 157 -9.52 9.70 24.82
CA GLY A 157 -8.92 10.93 25.31
C GLY A 157 -7.90 11.54 24.34
N PRO A 158 -7.71 12.87 24.38
CA PRO A 158 -6.88 13.59 23.42
C PRO A 158 -5.40 13.18 23.48
N GLU A 159 -4.86 12.91 24.66
CA GLU A 159 -3.45 12.52 24.81
C GLU A 159 -3.16 11.15 24.20
N ARG A 160 -4.03 10.15 24.45
CA ARG A 160 -3.86 8.82 23.88
C ARG A 160 -4.03 8.87 22.36
N ALA A 161 -4.99 9.64 21.86
CA ALA A 161 -5.16 9.85 20.42
C ALA A 161 -3.91 10.49 19.79
N ALA A 162 -3.33 11.50 20.43
CA ALA A 162 -2.08 12.12 19.97
C ALA A 162 -0.91 11.12 19.96
N ARG A 163 -0.77 10.26 20.98
CA ARG A 163 0.25 9.20 21.01
C ARG A 163 0.06 8.17 19.89
N VAL A 164 -1.18 7.70 19.67
CA VAL A 164 -1.49 6.76 18.58
C VAL A 164 -1.11 7.39 17.23
N VAL A 165 -1.51 8.65 17.00
CA VAL A 165 -1.23 9.34 15.75
C VAL A 165 0.27 9.60 15.55
N GLY A 166 0.97 10.07 16.59
CA GLY A 166 2.40 10.36 16.53
C GLY A 166 3.28 9.11 16.40
N GLY A 167 2.86 7.99 16.99
CA GLY A 167 3.55 6.70 16.90
C GLY A 167 3.17 5.86 15.67
N ALA A 168 2.18 6.28 14.90
CA ALA A 168 1.72 5.51 13.74
C ALA A 168 2.75 5.48 12.60
N LEU A 169 2.61 4.46 11.75
CA LEU A 169 3.14 4.51 10.39
C LEU A 169 2.13 5.25 9.52
N THR A 170 2.60 6.04 8.56
CA THR A 170 1.75 6.63 7.53
C THR A 170 2.32 6.31 6.17
N LEU A 171 1.48 5.93 5.20
CA LEU A 171 1.88 5.73 3.81
C LEU A 171 0.96 6.54 2.90
N ILE A 172 1.54 7.17 1.87
CA ILE A 172 0.80 7.88 0.84
C ILE A 172 1.30 7.52 -0.56
N THR A 173 0.36 7.17 -1.45
CA THR A 173 0.60 6.93 -2.88
C THR A 173 -0.25 7.83 -3.75
N LEU A 174 0.39 8.72 -4.49
CA LEU A 174 -0.24 9.62 -5.46
C LEU A 174 0.75 9.93 -6.59
N GLY A 175 0.25 10.51 -7.69
CA GLY A 175 1.06 10.99 -8.81
C GLY A 175 0.85 10.20 -10.10
N GLY A 176 0.68 8.88 -10.02
CA GLY A 176 0.49 8.04 -11.22
C GLY A 176 -0.74 8.47 -12.03
N ASN A 177 -1.86 8.68 -11.35
CA ASN A 177 -3.09 9.16 -11.96
C ASN A 177 -2.98 10.59 -12.52
N ASP A 178 -2.11 11.45 -11.98
CA ASP A 178 -1.92 12.80 -12.52
C ASP A 178 -1.29 12.76 -13.92
N PHE A 179 -0.50 11.72 -14.19
CA PHE A 179 -0.01 11.45 -15.55
C PHE A 179 -1.07 10.71 -16.38
N VAL A 180 -1.44 9.49 -16.00
CA VAL A 180 -2.28 8.59 -16.82
C VAL A 180 -3.72 9.11 -16.95
N ASN A 181 -4.30 9.55 -15.85
CA ASN A 181 -5.71 9.92 -15.73
C ASN A 181 -5.95 11.44 -15.76
N ASN A 182 -4.95 12.22 -16.17
CA ASN A 182 -5.08 13.66 -16.38
C ASN A 182 -4.20 14.17 -17.54
N TYR A 183 -2.87 14.18 -17.39
CA TYR A 183 -1.96 14.76 -18.40
C TYR A 183 -2.00 14.00 -19.74
N TYR A 184 -1.97 12.67 -19.71
CA TYR A 184 -1.93 11.78 -20.88
C TYR A 184 -3.28 11.09 -21.19
N LEU A 185 -4.35 11.43 -20.45
CA LEU A 185 -5.65 10.75 -20.56
C LEU A 185 -6.21 10.72 -21.99
N VAL A 186 -6.01 11.81 -22.74
CA VAL A 186 -6.37 11.90 -24.16
C VAL A 186 -5.31 12.72 -24.90
N PRO A 187 -5.15 12.53 -26.22
CA PRO A 187 -4.34 13.42 -27.03
C PRO A 187 -4.74 14.88 -26.82
N TYR A 188 -3.76 15.73 -26.49
CA TYR A 188 -3.96 17.16 -26.20
C TYR A 188 -4.98 17.43 -25.07
N SER A 189 -4.83 16.70 -23.96
CA SER A 189 -5.59 16.95 -22.73
C SER A 189 -5.55 18.43 -22.32
N ALA A 190 -6.50 18.86 -21.47
CA ALA A 190 -6.48 20.23 -20.97
C ALA A 190 -5.15 20.56 -20.27
N ARG A 191 -4.60 19.61 -19.49
CA ARG A 191 -3.33 19.79 -18.77
C ARG A 191 -2.11 19.79 -19.68
N SER A 192 -2.05 18.95 -20.71
CA SER A 192 -0.91 18.95 -21.63
C SER A 192 -0.86 20.19 -22.53
N ARG A 193 -2.00 20.87 -22.73
CA ARG A 193 -2.06 22.18 -23.41
C ARG A 193 -1.73 23.36 -22.50
N GLU A 194 -1.97 23.22 -21.21
CA GLU A 194 -1.70 24.26 -20.21
C GLU A 194 -0.22 24.26 -19.79
N PHE A 195 0.39 23.08 -19.64
CA PHE A 195 1.75 22.92 -19.14
C PHE A 195 2.62 22.03 -20.03
N SER A 196 3.87 22.47 -20.24
CA SER A 196 4.93 21.56 -20.65
C SER A 196 5.14 20.49 -19.56
N LEU A 197 5.60 19.29 -19.93
CA LEU A 197 5.82 18.21 -18.94
C LEU A 197 6.72 18.65 -17.76
N PRO A 198 7.86 19.35 -17.97
CA PRO A 198 8.67 19.86 -16.86
C PRO A 198 7.93 20.84 -15.94
N ASP A 199 7.10 21.73 -16.48
CA ASP A 199 6.36 22.71 -15.66
C ASP A 199 5.18 22.05 -14.94
N TYR A 200 4.56 21.05 -15.58
CA TYR A 200 3.55 20.22 -14.94
C TYR A 200 4.11 19.46 -13.73
N ILE A 201 5.29 18.85 -13.86
CA ILE A 201 5.97 18.15 -12.75
C ILE A 201 6.23 19.10 -11.57
N LYS A 202 6.72 20.32 -11.84
CA LYS A 202 6.91 21.32 -10.79
C LYS A 202 5.60 21.70 -10.11
N TYR A 203 4.53 21.86 -10.89
CA TYR A 203 3.21 22.19 -10.37
C TYR A 203 2.64 21.08 -9.46
N ILE A 204 2.63 19.83 -9.92
CA ILE A 204 2.11 18.72 -9.09
C ILE A 204 2.95 18.52 -7.82
N LEU A 205 4.27 18.70 -7.87
CA LEU A 205 5.12 18.58 -6.69
C LEU A 205 4.92 19.72 -5.69
N SER A 206 4.60 20.94 -6.15
CA SER A 206 4.29 22.05 -5.24
C SER A 206 2.97 21.82 -4.50
N GLU A 207 1.97 21.24 -5.17
CA GLU A 207 0.72 20.80 -4.53
C GLU A 207 0.95 19.61 -3.59
N TYR A 208 1.77 18.65 -3.99
CA TYR A 208 2.07 17.49 -3.14
C TYR A 208 2.79 17.89 -1.85
N LYS A 209 3.72 18.84 -1.94
CA LYS A 209 4.42 19.41 -0.77
C LYS A 209 3.44 19.97 0.26
N GLN A 210 2.33 20.60 -0.19
CA GLN A 210 1.29 21.11 0.70
C GLN A 210 0.50 19.99 1.38
N VAL A 211 0.14 18.93 0.65
CA VAL A 211 -0.51 17.74 1.21
C VAL A 211 0.36 17.11 2.30
N LEU A 212 1.65 16.89 2.03
CA LEU A 212 2.58 16.28 2.96
C LEU A 212 2.78 17.14 4.23
N ARG A 213 2.89 18.47 4.08
CA ARG A 213 2.90 19.40 5.22
C ARG A 213 1.61 19.28 6.04
N ARG A 214 0.45 19.10 5.41
CA ARG A 214 -0.82 18.93 6.14
C ARG A 214 -0.85 17.61 6.92
N ILE A 215 -0.42 16.50 6.32
CA ILE A 215 -0.34 15.19 7.00
C ILE A 215 0.58 15.28 8.23
N HIS A 216 1.76 15.90 8.09
CA HIS A 216 2.67 16.14 9.20
C HIS A 216 2.07 17.07 10.27
N GLY A 217 1.41 18.17 9.85
CA GLY A 217 0.72 19.09 10.75
C GLY A 217 -0.43 18.44 11.52
N LEU A 218 -1.03 17.39 10.96
CA LEU A 218 -2.03 16.55 11.63
C LEU A 218 -1.41 15.50 12.57
N GLY A 219 -0.10 15.47 12.74
CA GLY A 219 0.57 14.70 13.80
C GLY A 219 1.31 13.46 13.33
N ALA A 220 1.26 13.12 12.04
CA ALA A 220 2.04 11.99 11.52
C ALA A 220 3.56 12.29 11.60
N ARG A 221 4.37 11.28 11.97
CA ARG A 221 5.82 11.44 12.18
C ARG A 221 6.70 10.46 11.41
N ARG A 222 6.13 9.38 10.87
CA ARG A 222 6.79 8.49 9.90
C ARG A 222 5.89 8.34 8.68
N ILE A 223 6.26 9.00 7.59
CA ILE A 223 5.44 9.13 6.38
C ILE A 223 6.23 8.54 5.22
N LEU A 224 5.83 7.36 4.76
CA LEU A 224 6.33 6.73 3.55
C LEU A 224 5.61 7.36 2.36
N VAL A 225 6.37 7.92 1.43
CA VAL A 225 5.87 8.60 0.25
C VAL A 225 6.33 7.83 -0.97
N THR A 226 5.41 7.20 -1.68
CA THR A 226 5.74 6.41 -2.86
C THR A 226 5.92 7.30 -4.08
N GLY A 227 6.99 7.06 -4.83
CA GLY A 227 7.16 7.58 -6.17
C GLY A 227 6.22 6.90 -7.16
N VAL A 228 6.22 7.43 -8.40
CA VAL A 228 5.43 6.92 -9.50
C VAL A 228 6.16 5.75 -10.15
N GLY A 229 5.44 4.64 -10.38
CA GLY A 229 5.98 3.48 -11.10
C GLY A 229 6.27 3.77 -12.59
N PRO A 230 6.73 2.76 -13.36
CA PRO A 230 7.02 2.92 -14.77
C PRO A 230 5.72 2.94 -15.59
N ILE A 231 5.06 4.10 -15.61
CA ILE A 231 3.74 4.25 -16.21
C ILE A 231 3.70 3.88 -17.69
N GLY A 232 4.78 4.08 -18.46
CA GLY A 232 4.83 3.68 -19.87
C GLY A 232 4.84 2.16 -20.10
N CYS A 233 5.05 1.37 -19.04
CA CYS A 233 5.15 -0.08 -19.11
C CYS A 233 3.91 -0.82 -18.59
N VAL A 234 2.90 -0.12 -18.07
CA VAL A 234 1.70 -0.81 -17.56
C VAL A 234 0.87 -1.35 -18.73
N PRO A 235 0.17 -2.48 -18.57
CA PRO A 235 -0.53 -3.13 -19.68
C PRO A 235 -1.50 -2.23 -20.45
N ALA A 236 -2.18 -1.30 -19.77
CA ALA A 236 -3.05 -0.32 -20.43
C ALA A 236 -2.31 0.55 -21.45
N GLU A 237 -1.16 1.09 -21.06
CA GLU A 237 -0.36 1.97 -21.91
C GLU A 237 0.30 1.15 -23.02
N LEU A 238 0.74 -0.07 -22.74
CA LEU A 238 1.23 -0.98 -23.77
C LEU A 238 0.15 -1.30 -24.82
N ALA A 239 -1.09 -1.50 -24.38
CA ALA A 239 -2.21 -1.78 -25.28
C ALA A 239 -2.49 -0.61 -26.24
N MET A 240 -2.29 0.62 -25.79
CA MET A 240 -2.53 1.85 -26.57
C MET A 240 -1.32 2.26 -27.44
N HIS A 241 -0.10 2.13 -26.91
CA HIS A 241 1.08 2.81 -27.45
C HIS A 241 2.14 1.86 -28.03
N SER A 242 2.21 0.62 -27.55
CA SER A 242 3.25 -0.32 -27.99
C SER A 242 2.82 -1.08 -29.25
N LEU A 243 3.71 -1.74 -29.98
CA LEU A 243 3.36 -2.82 -30.95
C LEU A 243 3.98 -4.18 -30.55
N ASP A 244 5.13 -4.12 -29.91
CA ASP A 244 6.00 -5.25 -29.56
C ASP A 244 6.11 -5.51 -28.05
N GLY A 245 5.42 -4.73 -27.22
CA GLY A 245 5.48 -4.82 -25.76
C GLY A 245 6.55 -3.91 -25.14
N SER A 246 7.25 -3.10 -25.94
CA SER A 246 8.11 -2.02 -25.44
C SER A 246 7.30 -0.94 -24.73
N CYS A 247 7.87 -0.39 -23.66
CA CYS A 247 7.27 0.70 -22.90
C CYS A 247 7.22 2.00 -23.71
N ASP A 248 6.18 2.80 -23.52
CA ASP A 248 6.10 4.11 -24.16
C ASP A 248 7.18 5.07 -23.60
N PRO A 249 8.06 5.62 -24.45
CA PRO A 249 9.19 6.43 -23.99
C PRO A 249 8.79 7.81 -23.46
N GLU A 250 7.66 8.37 -23.88
CA GLU A 250 7.19 9.67 -23.41
C GLU A 250 6.59 9.54 -21.99
N LEU A 251 5.71 8.57 -21.79
CA LEU A 251 5.18 8.24 -20.47
C LEU A 251 6.30 7.81 -19.51
N GLN A 252 7.29 7.06 -19.99
CA GLN A 252 8.40 6.65 -19.15
C GLN A 252 9.24 7.85 -18.68
N ARG A 253 9.50 8.82 -19.57
CA ARG A 253 10.22 10.06 -19.25
C ARG A 253 9.54 10.87 -18.15
N ALA A 254 8.21 10.87 -18.09
CA ALA A 254 7.46 11.58 -17.05
C ALA A 254 7.78 11.05 -15.65
N SER A 255 7.72 9.73 -15.45
CA SER A 255 8.08 9.12 -14.16
C SER A 255 9.58 9.28 -13.82
N GLU A 256 10.45 9.21 -14.84
CA GLU A 256 11.91 9.40 -14.75
C GLU A 256 12.28 10.79 -14.24
N ALA A 257 11.57 11.82 -14.73
CA ALA A 257 11.79 13.19 -14.33
C ALA A 257 11.12 13.52 -12.98
N TYR A 258 9.98 12.91 -12.68
CA TYR A 258 9.22 13.17 -11.46
C TYR A 258 9.90 12.63 -10.20
N ASN A 259 10.31 11.35 -10.19
CA ASN A 259 10.75 10.67 -8.96
C ASN A 259 11.96 11.34 -8.26
N PRO A 260 13.06 11.71 -8.96
CA PRO A 260 14.19 12.38 -8.32
C PRO A 260 13.82 13.76 -7.74
N GLN A 261 12.90 14.48 -8.38
CA GLN A 261 12.42 15.77 -7.90
C GLN A 261 11.50 15.62 -6.68
N MET A 262 10.70 14.54 -6.64
CA MET A 262 9.94 14.18 -5.44
C MET A 262 10.90 13.91 -4.26
N GLU A 263 11.92 13.10 -4.46
CA GLU A 263 12.92 12.81 -3.41
C GLU A 263 13.62 14.09 -2.90
N ALA A 264 14.00 14.99 -3.80
CA ALA A 264 14.55 16.29 -3.43
C ALA A 264 13.57 17.11 -2.57
N MET A 265 12.29 17.16 -2.97
CA MET A 265 11.23 17.83 -2.21
C MET A 265 10.98 17.21 -0.83
N LEU A 266 11.14 15.89 -0.67
CA LEU A 266 11.08 15.23 0.64
C LEU A 266 12.29 15.57 1.52
N ASN A 267 13.49 15.70 0.93
CA ASN A 267 14.67 16.15 1.66
C ASN A 267 14.51 17.59 2.17
N GLU A 268 13.95 18.49 1.35
CA GLU A 268 13.58 19.83 1.79
C GLU A 268 12.58 19.80 2.95
N LEU A 269 11.53 18.98 2.86
CA LEU A 269 10.54 18.86 3.93
C LEU A 269 11.16 18.32 5.23
N ASN A 270 12.06 17.34 5.14
CA ASN A 270 12.80 16.84 6.31
C ASN A 270 13.65 17.94 6.95
N ALA A 271 14.36 18.73 6.15
CA ALA A 271 15.15 19.87 6.64
C ALA A 271 14.25 20.94 7.31
N GLU A 272 13.10 21.25 6.71
CA GLU A 272 12.12 22.21 7.26
C GLU A 272 11.60 21.80 8.65
N VAL A 273 11.40 20.50 8.89
CA VAL A 273 10.90 19.99 10.17
C VAL A 273 12.01 19.59 11.15
N GLY A 274 13.28 19.88 10.82
CA GLY A 274 14.43 19.54 11.66
C GLY A 274 14.72 18.04 11.75
N ALA A 275 14.19 17.23 10.83
CA ALA A 275 14.51 15.82 10.70
C ALA A 275 15.86 15.64 9.99
N GLY A 276 16.65 14.64 10.39
CA GLY A 276 18.00 14.38 9.86
C GLY A 276 19.16 14.63 10.85
N ASN A 277 18.92 15.33 11.97
CA ASN A 277 19.92 15.56 13.03
C ASN A 277 19.66 14.67 14.27
N GLY A 278 19.68 13.35 14.10
CA GLY A 278 19.56 12.36 15.21
C GLY A 278 18.14 11.85 15.51
N ASN A 279 17.08 12.46 14.98
CA ASN A 279 15.67 12.06 15.22
C ASN A 279 15.05 11.11 14.17
N GLY A 280 15.85 10.64 13.21
CA GLY A 280 15.39 9.88 12.03
C GLY A 280 14.61 10.74 11.02
N ALA A 281 14.46 10.26 9.78
CA ALA A 281 13.68 10.95 8.75
C ALA A 281 12.17 10.89 9.07
N VAL A 282 11.46 12.00 8.81
CA VAL A 282 9.99 12.06 8.93
C VAL A 282 9.35 11.59 7.63
N PHE A 283 9.84 12.13 6.51
CA PHE A 283 9.42 11.75 5.16
C PHE A 283 10.44 10.76 4.59
N VAL A 284 9.96 9.58 4.19
CA VAL A 284 10.79 8.49 3.66
C VAL A 284 10.34 8.25 2.24
N ALA A 285 11.26 8.40 1.29
CA ALA A 285 10.98 8.17 -0.11
C ALA A 285 10.93 6.67 -0.39
N VAL A 286 9.94 6.23 -1.15
CA VAL A 286 9.82 4.86 -1.63
C VAL A 286 9.89 4.86 -3.14
N ASN A 287 10.94 4.25 -3.68
CA ASN A 287 11.17 4.14 -5.11
C ASN A 287 10.41 2.96 -5.70
N THR A 288 9.10 3.16 -5.87
CA THR A 288 8.19 2.16 -6.47
C THR A 288 8.64 1.76 -7.87
N ARG A 289 9.24 2.69 -8.62
CA ARG A 289 9.74 2.43 -9.97
C ARG A 289 10.83 1.37 -9.97
N ARG A 290 11.83 1.47 -9.09
CA ARG A 290 12.94 0.51 -9.04
C ARG A 290 12.46 -0.94 -8.91
N SER A 291 11.44 -1.19 -8.09
CA SER A 291 10.88 -2.55 -7.94
C SER A 291 10.24 -3.07 -9.22
N HIS A 292 9.56 -2.19 -9.97
CA HIS A 292 8.92 -2.59 -11.22
C HIS A 292 9.94 -2.71 -12.37
N ASP A 293 10.92 -1.82 -12.44
CA ASP A 293 11.99 -1.88 -13.44
C ASP A 293 12.75 -3.21 -13.36
N ASP A 294 12.98 -3.73 -12.15
CA ASP A 294 13.53 -5.07 -11.92
C ASP A 294 12.65 -6.18 -12.52
N PHE A 295 11.34 -6.15 -12.27
CA PHE A 295 10.41 -7.14 -12.79
C PHE A 295 10.26 -7.06 -14.32
N ILE A 296 10.35 -5.86 -14.88
CA ILE A 296 10.24 -5.61 -16.32
C ILE A 296 11.52 -6.04 -17.04
N ALA A 297 12.69 -5.75 -16.46
CA ALA A 297 13.98 -6.07 -17.07
C ALA A 297 14.27 -7.57 -17.07
N ASP A 298 13.95 -8.30 -16.00
CA ASP A 298 14.14 -9.75 -15.91
C ASP A 298 13.01 -10.43 -15.12
N PRO A 299 11.81 -10.58 -15.70
CA PRO A 299 10.67 -11.19 -15.00
C PRO A 299 10.97 -12.60 -14.49
N LYS A 300 11.79 -13.37 -15.22
CA LYS A 300 12.12 -14.75 -14.88
C LYS A 300 12.94 -14.85 -13.60
N ALA A 301 13.83 -13.90 -13.33
CA ALA A 301 14.60 -13.86 -12.07
C ALA A 301 13.69 -13.75 -10.82
N TYR A 302 12.49 -13.21 -10.98
CA TYR A 302 11.51 -13.05 -9.89
C TYR A 302 10.39 -14.11 -9.91
N GLY A 303 10.46 -15.06 -10.84
CA GLY A 303 9.48 -16.13 -11.03
C GLY A 303 8.25 -15.74 -11.86
N PHE A 304 8.32 -14.64 -12.59
CA PHE A 304 7.26 -14.22 -13.51
C PHE A 304 7.52 -14.73 -14.93
N VAL A 305 6.44 -15.14 -15.62
CA VAL A 305 6.49 -15.49 -17.04
C VAL A 305 6.35 -14.26 -17.94
N THR A 306 5.73 -13.19 -17.43
CA THR A 306 5.54 -11.94 -18.16
C THR A 306 5.46 -10.73 -17.21
N ALA A 307 5.95 -9.59 -17.70
CA ALA A 307 5.79 -8.27 -17.11
C ALA A 307 5.06 -7.30 -18.04
N THR A 308 4.54 -7.77 -19.17
CA THR A 308 3.84 -6.93 -20.17
C THR A 308 2.37 -7.24 -20.26
N GLU A 309 1.96 -8.50 -20.03
CA GLU A 309 0.55 -8.90 -20.06
C GLU A 309 -0.04 -8.94 -18.65
N ALA A 310 -1.26 -8.44 -18.50
CA ALA A 310 -2.03 -8.58 -17.27
C ALA A 310 -2.62 -10.00 -17.15
N CYS A 311 -2.74 -10.50 -15.92
CA CYS A 311 -3.40 -11.78 -15.68
C CYS A 311 -4.90 -11.73 -15.99
N CYS A 312 -5.58 -10.64 -15.63
CA CYS A 312 -6.99 -10.42 -15.86
C CYS A 312 -7.22 -9.20 -16.74
N GLY A 313 -7.89 -9.38 -17.88
CA GLY A 313 -8.26 -8.26 -18.73
C GLY A 313 -8.72 -8.66 -20.11
N GLN A 314 -8.70 -7.69 -21.02
CA GLN A 314 -9.21 -7.86 -22.38
C GLN A 314 -8.30 -7.19 -23.39
N GLY A 315 -8.44 -7.62 -24.64
CA GLY A 315 -7.70 -7.06 -25.75
C GLY A 315 -6.19 -7.27 -25.63
N ARG A 316 -5.44 -6.36 -26.22
CA ARG A 316 -3.99 -6.49 -26.31
C ARG A 316 -3.34 -6.32 -24.93
N PHE A 317 -2.39 -7.20 -24.63
CA PHE A 317 -1.74 -7.32 -23.32
C PHE A 317 -2.70 -7.49 -22.13
N ASN A 318 -3.96 -7.85 -22.36
CA ASN A 318 -5.03 -7.78 -21.35
C ASN A 318 -5.16 -6.37 -20.71
N GLY A 319 -4.75 -5.32 -21.42
CA GLY A 319 -4.69 -3.95 -20.89
C GLY A 319 -5.96 -3.12 -21.12
N ILE A 320 -7.01 -3.67 -21.73
CA ILE A 320 -8.22 -2.91 -22.07
C ILE A 320 -9.32 -3.13 -21.03
N GLY A 321 -9.82 -2.02 -20.48
CA GLY A 321 -10.96 -2.00 -19.56
C GLY A 321 -10.61 -2.51 -18.16
N ILE A 322 -11.64 -2.67 -17.34
CA ILE A 322 -11.51 -3.24 -15.99
C ILE A 322 -11.63 -4.76 -16.05
N CYS A 323 -11.08 -5.43 -15.04
CA CYS A 323 -11.20 -6.87 -14.86
C CYS A 323 -12.64 -7.23 -14.42
N THR A 324 -13.31 -8.12 -15.18
CA THR A 324 -14.72 -8.50 -14.98
C THR A 324 -14.94 -9.99 -15.22
N MET A 325 -16.18 -10.48 -15.03
CA MET A 325 -16.56 -11.87 -15.32
C MET A 325 -16.34 -12.31 -16.78
N VAL A 326 -16.27 -11.38 -17.72
CA VAL A 326 -16.06 -11.69 -19.15
C VAL A 326 -14.61 -11.48 -19.60
N SER A 327 -13.74 -11.04 -18.69
CA SER A 327 -12.32 -10.86 -18.99
C SER A 327 -11.60 -12.21 -19.10
N SER A 328 -10.56 -12.25 -19.92
CA SER A 328 -9.58 -13.35 -19.88
C SER A 328 -8.93 -13.37 -18.51
N LEU A 329 -8.74 -14.56 -17.93
CA LEU A 329 -8.10 -14.76 -16.64
C LEU A 329 -6.99 -15.81 -16.77
N CYS A 330 -5.78 -15.47 -16.33
CA CYS A 330 -4.65 -16.37 -16.36
C CYS A 330 -4.85 -17.58 -15.41
N ALA A 331 -4.25 -18.73 -15.78
CA ALA A 331 -4.36 -19.95 -14.99
C ALA A 331 -3.63 -19.83 -13.64
N ASN A 332 -2.40 -19.32 -13.65
CA ASN A 332 -1.58 -19.12 -12.46
C ASN A 332 -1.24 -17.63 -12.26
N ARG A 333 -1.83 -17.04 -11.21
CA ARG A 333 -1.68 -15.61 -10.87
C ARG A 333 -0.30 -15.28 -10.30
N ASP A 334 0.40 -16.25 -9.73
CA ASP A 334 1.75 -16.06 -9.16
C ASP A 334 2.85 -15.92 -10.24
N GLU A 335 2.50 -16.14 -11.51
CA GLU A 335 3.44 -16.02 -12.64
C GLU A 335 3.35 -14.65 -13.35
N TYR A 336 2.45 -13.76 -12.91
CA TYR A 336 2.22 -12.46 -13.55
C TYR A 336 2.60 -11.30 -12.64
N VAL A 337 3.26 -10.29 -13.20
CA VAL A 337 3.51 -9.02 -12.49
C VAL A 337 2.21 -8.25 -12.28
N PHE A 338 1.44 -8.09 -13.36
CA PHE A 338 0.23 -7.29 -13.37
C PHE A 338 -1.01 -8.18 -13.18
N TRP A 339 -1.86 -7.79 -12.24
CA TRP A 339 -3.18 -8.37 -12.05
C TRP A 339 -4.13 -7.90 -13.15
N ASP A 340 -4.25 -6.58 -13.32
CA ASP A 340 -5.09 -5.97 -14.35
C ASP A 340 -4.29 -4.94 -15.15
N ALA A 341 -4.99 -4.07 -15.89
CA ALA A 341 -4.41 -3.08 -16.77
C ALA A 341 -3.39 -2.11 -16.12
N PHE A 342 -3.41 -1.98 -14.78
CA PHE A 342 -2.53 -1.06 -14.04
C PHE A 342 -1.92 -1.68 -12.78
N HIS A 343 -2.63 -2.58 -12.12
CA HIS A 343 -2.32 -2.94 -10.74
C HIS A 343 -1.52 -4.25 -10.65
N PRO A 344 -0.58 -4.36 -9.70
CA PRO A 344 0.20 -5.57 -9.49
C PRO A 344 -0.62 -6.71 -8.89
N THR A 345 -0.21 -7.96 -9.16
CA THR A 345 -0.72 -9.14 -8.46
C THR A 345 -0.33 -9.15 -6.98
N GLU A 346 -0.99 -9.95 -6.15
CA GLU A 346 -0.54 -10.18 -4.76
C GLU A 346 0.92 -10.66 -4.72
N ARG A 347 1.33 -11.51 -5.68
CA ARG A 347 2.72 -11.98 -5.79
C ARG A 347 3.70 -10.84 -6.01
N ALA A 348 3.42 -9.94 -6.95
CA ALA A 348 4.23 -8.76 -7.18
C ALA A 348 4.22 -7.81 -5.95
N ASN A 349 3.04 -7.61 -5.34
CA ASN A 349 2.92 -6.83 -4.10
C ASN A 349 3.77 -7.39 -2.95
N ARG A 350 3.91 -8.72 -2.82
CA ARG A 350 4.78 -9.37 -1.82
C ARG A 350 6.25 -9.01 -2.02
N LEU A 351 6.73 -9.02 -3.26
CA LEU A 351 8.10 -8.63 -3.57
C LEU A 351 8.32 -7.12 -3.35
N ILE A 352 7.36 -6.28 -3.74
CA ILE A 352 7.40 -4.83 -3.50
C ILE A 352 7.44 -4.53 -2.00
N ALA A 353 6.56 -5.16 -1.21
CA ALA A 353 6.54 -4.99 0.24
C ALA A 353 7.87 -5.45 0.88
N GLN A 354 8.47 -6.54 0.38
CA GLN A 354 9.78 -7.00 0.83
C GLN A 354 10.88 -5.96 0.56
N ASN A 355 10.86 -5.31 -0.61
CA ASN A 355 11.79 -4.22 -0.91
C ASN A 355 11.62 -3.03 0.04
N TYR A 356 10.39 -2.71 0.45
CA TYR A 356 10.16 -1.64 1.43
C TYR A 356 10.69 -2.02 2.82
N LEU A 357 10.56 -3.29 3.20
CA LEU A 357 10.94 -3.80 4.51
C LEU A 357 12.45 -3.97 4.67
N SER A 358 13.11 -4.55 3.68
CA SER A 358 14.50 -4.99 3.79
C SER A 358 15.39 -4.60 2.59
N GLY A 359 14.87 -3.85 1.63
CA GLY A 359 15.63 -3.41 0.47
C GLY A 359 16.76 -2.44 0.83
N SER A 360 17.65 -2.22 -0.13
CA SER A 360 18.67 -1.16 -0.07
C SER A 360 18.03 0.22 -0.14
N THR A 361 18.84 1.26 0.03
CA THR A 361 18.42 2.65 -0.12
C THR A 361 17.98 3.02 -1.53
N ASP A 362 18.21 2.15 -2.52
CA ASP A 362 17.72 2.34 -3.89
C ASP A 362 16.20 2.14 -4.00
N TYR A 363 15.62 1.35 -3.08
CA TYR A 363 14.18 1.08 -3.00
C TYR A 363 13.46 2.00 -2.02
N ILE A 364 14.13 2.38 -0.95
CA ILE A 364 13.54 3.15 0.14
C ILE A 364 14.61 3.97 0.85
N SER A 365 14.46 5.29 0.84
CA SER A 365 15.47 6.24 1.30
C SER A 365 14.95 7.10 2.44
N PRO A 366 15.74 7.35 3.50
CA PRO A 366 17.16 7.03 3.64
C PRO A 366 17.45 5.63 4.22
N MET A 367 16.42 4.86 4.57
CA MET A 367 16.55 3.55 5.20
C MET A 367 15.27 2.74 5.03
N ASN A 368 15.39 1.41 5.09
CA ASN A 368 14.23 0.53 4.98
C ASN A 368 13.33 0.51 6.22
N LEU A 369 12.10 0.02 6.02
CA LEU A 369 11.06 0.04 7.04
C LEU A 369 11.42 -0.82 8.26
N SER A 370 12.17 -1.91 8.10
CA SER A 370 12.67 -2.68 9.26
C SER A 370 13.60 -1.85 10.14
N THR A 371 14.48 -1.06 9.53
CA THR A 371 15.36 -0.12 10.24
C THR A 371 14.54 0.96 10.95
N ILE A 372 13.54 1.55 10.29
CA ILE A 372 12.64 2.54 10.90
C ILE A 372 11.93 1.95 12.13
N ILE A 373 11.36 0.76 12.00
CA ILE A 373 10.65 0.07 13.09
C ILE A 373 11.61 -0.25 14.24
N HIS A 374 12.86 -0.56 13.95
CA HIS A 374 13.88 -0.79 14.97
C HIS A 374 14.26 0.50 15.70
N LEU A 375 14.50 1.60 14.98
CA LEU A 375 14.84 2.90 15.58
C LEU A 375 13.69 3.45 16.43
N ASP A 376 12.45 3.35 15.96
CA ASP A 376 11.28 3.85 16.69
C ASP A 376 11.02 3.10 18.01
N ARG A 377 11.51 1.86 18.16
CA ARG A 377 11.46 1.14 19.45
C ARG A 377 12.30 1.82 20.53
N HIS A 378 13.45 2.37 20.16
CA HIS A 378 14.43 2.91 21.09
C HIS A 378 14.21 4.40 21.40
N LEU A 379 13.21 5.03 20.77
CA LEU A 379 12.80 6.42 21.06
C LEU A 379 11.69 6.51 22.13
N HIS A 380 11.14 5.37 22.56
CA HIS A 380 10.02 5.29 23.51
C HIS A 380 10.35 4.52 24.80
N ASP A 381 11.58 4.01 24.91
CA ASP A 381 12.23 3.57 26.16
C ASP A 381 13.09 4.72 26.70
#